data_AF-A0A165XPK4-F1
#
_entry.id   AF-A0A165XPK4-F1
#
_cell.length_a   1.000
_cell.length_b   1.000
_cell.length_c   1.000
_cell.angle_alpha   90.00
_cell.angle_beta   90.00
_cell.angle_gamma   90.00
#
_symmetry.space_group_name_H-M   'P 1'
#
loop_
_entity.id
_entity.type
_entity.pdbx_description
1 polymer ?
#
loop_
_entity_poly.entity_id
_entity_poly.type
_entity_poly.pdbx_seq_one_letter_code
_entity_poly.pdbx_strand_id
1 'polypeptide(L)'
;NFHISLDNDNRPVIQLRLPSAKTAKPGESQTVTLTQQNVCSPHDALRNLATIVPALPSDPLFSWRDSNGEIRPMVKDAALSRINSILMAWGWGTSFGHSFRIGGASFYLAQKVDPEIIRIAGRWKSLAYETYIRAFEQAASRHMADAANRFQAPNATP
;
A
#
# COMPACT_ATOMS: atom_id res chain seq x y z
N ASN A 1 16.04 1.54 10.08
CA ASN A 1 17.11 0.92 9.27
C ASN A 1 16.56 -0.18 8.40
N PHE A 2 16.68 0.00 7.08
CA PHE A 2 16.39 -1.03 6.09
C PHE A 2 17.69 -1.55 5.51
N HIS A 3 17.67 -2.74 4.94
CA HIS A 3 18.82 -3.31 4.25
C HIS A 3 18.47 -3.54 2.78
N ILE A 4 19.43 -3.27 1.89
CA ILE A 4 19.29 -3.59 0.46
C ILE A 4 19.97 -4.93 0.24
N SER A 5 19.26 -5.89 -0.33
CA SER A 5 19.80 -7.21 -0.70
C SER A 5 19.35 -7.59 -2.10
N LEU A 6 19.84 -8.71 -2.61
CA LEU A 6 19.33 -9.34 -3.83
C LEU A 6 18.37 -10.47 -3.46
N ASP A 7 17.35 -10.69 -4.27
CA ASP A 7 16.55 -11.92 -4.21
C ASP A 7 17.24 -13.06 -4.98
N ASN A 8 16.60 -14.24 -5.03
CA ASN A 8 17.13 -15.42 -5.71
C ASN A 8 17.28 -15.23 -7.23
N ASP A 9 16.61 -14.22 -7.81
CA ASP A 9 16.68 -13.85 -9.23
C ASP A 9 17.68 -12.70 -9.47
N ASN A 10 18.53 -12.38 -8.48
CA ASN A 10 19.46 -11.24 -8.50
C ASN A 10 18.79 -9.87 -8.67
N ARG A 11 17.55 -9.71 -8.24
CA ARG A 11 16.85 -8.41 -8.27
C ARG A 11 17.02 -7.67 -6.94
N PRO A 12 17.19 -6.34 -6.96
CA PRO A 12 17.31 -5.55 -5.75
C PRO A 12 16.00 -5.55 -4.96
N VAL A 13 16.10 -5.84 -3.67
CA VAL A 13 15.00 -5.77 -2.71
C VAL A 13 15.42 -4.97 -1.47
N ILE A 14 14.46 -4.27 -0.87
CA ILE A 14 14.66 -3.60 0.41
C ILE A 14 13.96 -4.42 1.49
N GLN A 15 14.69 -4.81 2.54
CA GLN A 15 14.15 -5.50 3.69
C GLN A 15 13.94 -4.53 4.85
N LEU A 16 12.68 -4.40 5.28
CA LEU A 16 12.29 -3.66 6.48
C LEU A 16 12.10 -4.63 7.64
N ARG A 17 12.88 -4.47 8.71
CA ARG A 17 12.68 -5.24 9.94
C ARG A 17 11.75 -4.48 10.88
N LEU A 18 10.60 -5.07 11.14
CA LEU A 18 9.60 -4.58 12.08
C LEU A 18 9.86 -5.18 13.47
N PRO A 19 10.10 -4.33 14.49
CA PRO A 19 10.45 -4.80 15.84
C PRO A 19 9.27 -5.45 16.57
N SER A 20 8.04 -5.20 16.13
CA SER A 20 6.84 -5.81 16.69
C SER A 20 5.79 -6.06 15.61
N ALA A 21 4.90 -7.00 15.86
CA ALA A 21 3.72 -7.19 15.05
C ALA A 21 2.53 -7.63 15.88
N LYS A 22 1.34 -7.12 15.50
CA LYS A 22 0.08 -7.31 16.23
C LYS A 22 -0.28 -8.78 16.50
N THR A 23 0.27 -9.72 15.74
CA THR A 23 -0.01 -11.16 15.85
C THR A 23 1.26 -12.02 15.94
N ALA A 24 2.42 -11.42 16.18
CA ALA A 24 3.66 -12.15 16.45
C ALA A 24 3.81 -12.37 17.95
N LYS A 25 4.44 -13.48 18.35
CA LYS A 25 4.81 -13.67 19.76
C LYS A 25 5.81 -12.57 20.16
N PRO A 26 5.81 -12.11 21.42
CA PRO A 26 6.84 -11.21 21.91
C PRO A 26 8.24 -11.76 21.58
N GLY A 27 9.08 -10.98 20.90
CA GLY A 27 10.44 -11.38 20.50
C GLY A 27 10.61 -11.82 19.03
N GLU A 28 9.53 -12.09 18.29
CA GLU A 28 9.61 -12.42 16.86
C GLU A 28 9.55 -11.15 16.00
N SER A 29 10.70 -10.71 15.48
CA SER A 29 10.75 -9.62 14.50
C SER A 29 10.20 -10.08 13.15
N GLN A 30 9.47 -9.21 12.48
CA GLN A 30 8.92 -9.51 11.16
C GLN A 30 9.66 -8.75 10.07
N THR A 31 9.96 -9.41 8.96
CA THR A 31 10.57 -8.77 7.80
C THR A 31 9.50 -8.49 6.75
N VAL A 32 9.50 -7.28 6.19
CA VAL A 32 8.74 -6.90 5.01
C VAL A 32 9.74 -6.66 3.88
N THR A 33 9.57 -7.37 2.78
CA THR A 33 10.38 -7.21 1.58
C THR A 33 9.67 -6.27 0.60
N LEU A 34 10.35 -5.22 0.18
CA LEU A 34 9.90 -4.28 -0.83
C LEU A 34 10.63 -4.59 -2.13
N THR A 35 9.87 -4.98 -3.15
CA THR A 35 10.39 -5.17 -4.50
C THR A 35 10.41 -3.85 -5.25
N GLN A 36 11.32 -3.73 -6.21
CA GLN A 36 11.31 -2.59 -7.10
C GLN A 36 10.07 -2.64 -8.00
N GLN A 37 9.50 -1.46 -8.26
CA GLN A 37 8.29 -1.29 -9.06
C GLN A 37 8.55 -0.22 -10.11
N ASN A 38 7.90 -0.31 -11.26
CA ASN A 38 8.14 0.61 -12.37
C ASN A 38 7.49 1.99 -12.16
N VAL A 39 6.42 2.05 -11.35
CA VAL A 39 5.66 3.28 -11.06
C VAL A 39 5.53 3.43 -9.55
N CYS A 40 5.76 4.64 -9.03
CA CYS A 40 5.67 4.96 -7.60
C CYS A 40 6.46 3.98 -6.70
N SER A 41 7.70 3.65 -7.10
CA SER A 41 8.47 2.61 -6.42
C SER A 41 8.69 2.92 -4.94
N PRO A 42 8.47 1.94 -4.03
CA PRO A 42 8.83 2.12 -2.63
C PRO A 42 10.35 2.29 -2.44
N HIS A 43 11.17 1.81 -3.38
CA HIS A 43 12.61 2.04 -3.37
C HIS A 43 12.94 3.51 -3.56
N ASP A 44 12.35 4.12 -4.58
CA ASP A 44 12.56 5.54 -4.89
C ASP A 44 11.96 6.44 -3.80
N ALA A 45 10.80 6.06 -3.26
CA ALA A 45 10.18 6.77 -2.14
C ALA A 45 11.06 6.74 -0.87
N LEU A 46 11.66 5.59 -0.54
CA LEU A 46 12.59 5.48 0.59
C LEU A 46 13.89 6.24 0.36
N ARG A 47 14.43 6.20 -0.87
CA ARG A 47 15.61 6.98 -1.25
C ARG A 47 15.34 8.48 -1.10
N ASN A 48 14.22 8.94 -1.64
CA ASN A 48 13.79 10.32 -1.51
C ASN A 48 13.63 10.71 -0.03
N LEU A 49 12.97 9.88 0.79
CA LEU A 49 12.82 10.11 2.22
C LEU A 49 14.17 10.28 2.92
N ALA A 50 15.15 9.43 2.64
CA ALA A 50 16.50 9.54 3.19
C ALA A 50 17.23 10.82 2.75
N THR A 51 16.95 11.32 1.54
CA THR A 51 17.47 12.60 1.05
C THR A 51 16.82 13.80 1.74
N ILE A 52 15.50 13.81 1.88
CA ILE A 52 14.75 14.95 2.44
C ILE A 52 14.78 15.01 3.97
N VAL A 53 14.87 13.85 4.62
CA VAL A 53 14.92 13.69 6.07
C VAL A 53 16.09 12.75 6.40
N PRO A 54 17.33 13.27 6.37
CA PRO A 54 18.49 12.48 6.80
C PRO A 54 18.31 12.11 8.27
N ALA A 55 18.26 10.81 8.53
CA ALA A 55 17.98 10.23 9.83
C ALA A 55 19.13 9.31 10.25
N LEU A 56 19.49 9.35 11.54
CA LEU A 56 20.51 8.48 12.13
C LEU A 56 20.00 7.04 12.25
N PRO A 57 20.89 6.05 12.45
CA PRO A 57 20.48 4.65 12.62
C PRO A 57 19.52 4.42 13.80
N SER A 58 19.53 5.29 14.82
CA SER A 58 18.62 5.25 15.97
C SER A 58 17.27 5.89 15.69
N ASP A 59 17.14 6.66 14.60
CA ASP A 59 15.94 7.44 14.32
C ASP A 59 14.85 6.57 13.67
N PRO A 60 13.57 6.97 13.80
CA PRO A 60 12.47 6.30 13.12
C PRO A 60 12.65 6.34 11.60
N LEU A 61 12.47 5.18 10.95
CA LEU A 61 12.58 5.05 9.50
C LEU A 61 11.61 5.99 8.76
N PHE A 62 10.36 6.02 9.20
CA PHE A 62 9.37 6.95 8.69
C PHE A 62 9.34 8.15 9.63
N SER A 63 9.93 9.24 9.19
CA SER A 63 10.06 10.47 9.97
C SER A 63 9.91 11.70 9.09
N TRP A 64 9.71 12.84 9.75
CA TRP A 64 9.62 14.16 9.12
C TRP A 64 10.29 15.19 10.02
N ARG A 65 10.62 16.36 9.46
CA ARG A 65 11.15 17.49 10.24
C ARG A 65 10.03 18.47 10.56
N ASP A 66 9.88 18.79 11.84
CA ASP A 66 8.94 19.82 12.26
C ASP A 66 9.48 21.24 11.99
N SER A 67 8.68 22.26 12.31
CA SER A 67 9.05 23.67 12.11
C SER A 67 10.29 24.10 12.89
N ASN A 68 10.66 23.36 13.92
CA ASN A 68 11.86 23.60 14.73
C ASN A 68 13.07 22.81 14.20
N GLY A 69 12.89 22.04 13.13
CA GLY A 69 13.92 21.19 12.52
C GLY A 69 14.11 19.84 13.22
N GLU A 70 13.28 19.50 14.22
CA GLU A 70 13.41 18.25 14.97
C GLU A 70 12.84 17.07 14.18
N ILE A 71 13.52 15.92 14.25
CA ILE A 71 13.05 14.67 13.64
C ILE A 71 11.90 14.11 14.48
N ARG A 72 10.73 13.96 13.86
CA ARG A 72 9.54 13.39 14.47
C ARG A 72 9.18 12.06 13.81
N PRO A 73 8.82 11.02 14.57
CA PRO A 73 8.27 9.80 14.00
C PRO A 73 6.96 10.11 13.25
N MET A 74 6.79 9.50 12.09
CA MET A 74 5.54 9.51 11.36
C MET A 74 4.54 8.59 12.07
N VAL A 75 3.53 9.18 12.71
CA VAL A 75 2.44 8.42 13.32
C VAL A 75 1.29 8.24 12.34
N LYS A 76 0.50 7.16 12.53
CA LYS A 76 -0.60 6.77 11.64
C LYS A 76 -1.57 7.93 11.36
N ASP A 77 -1.99 8.65 12.40
CA ASP A 77 -3.03 9.68 12.27
C ASP A 77 -2.52 10.89 11.49
N ALA A 78 -1.25 11.28 11.70
CA ALA A 78 -0.61 12.34 10.92
C ALA A 78 -0.48 11.95 9.43
N ALA A 79 -0.04 10.72 9.15
CA ALA A 79 0.06 10.21 7.79
C ALA A 79 -1.31 10.16 7.10
N LEU A 80 -2.34 9.61 7.77
CA LEU A 80 -3.70 9.55 7.24
C LEU A 80 -4.31 10.93 7.03
N SER A 81 -4.10 11.86 7.97
CA SER A 81 -4.58 13.24 7.83
C SER A 81 -3.98 13.90 6.59
N ARG A 82 -2.66 13.77 6.39
CA ARG A 82 -2.00 14.31 5.19
C ARG A 82 -2.53 13.67 3.91
N ILE A 83 -2.64 12.34 3.85
CA ILE A 83 -3.14 11.64 2.66
C ILE A 83 -4.57 12.06 2.36
N ASN A 84 -5.45 12.07 3.37
CA ASN A 84 -6.86 12.44 3.19
C ASN A 84 -7.01 13.90 2.78
N SER A 85 -6.15 14.82 3.24
CA SER A 85 -6.17 16.21 2.76
C SER A 85 -5.92 16.31 1.25
N ILE A 86 -5.01 15.49 0.72
CA ILE A 86 -4.70 15.45 -0.72
C ILE A 86 -5.86 14.79 -1.47
N LEU A 87 -6.34 13.63 -1.01
CA LEU A 87 -7.44 12.90 -1.67
C LEU A 87 -8.72 13.75 -1.74
N MET A 88 -9.06 14.46 -0.65
CA MET A 88 -10.23 15.34 -0.61
C MET A 88 -10.09 16.52 -1.58
N ALA A 89 -8.91 17.14 -1.66
CA ALA A 89 -8.66 18.24 -2.60
C ALA A 89 -8.80 17.81 -4.07
N TRP A 90 -8.60 16.53 -4.36
CA TRP A 90 -8.76 15.93 -5.69
C TRP A 90 -10.15 15.33 -5.93
N GLY A 91 -11.07 15.42 -4.96
CA GLY A 91 -12.42 14.87 -5.05
C GLY A 91 -12.51 13.34 -4.93
N TRP A 92 -11.47 12.68 -4.40
CA TRP A 92 -11.41 11.22 -4.27
C TRP A 92 -11.90 10.68 -2.92
N GLY A 93 -12.32 11.56 -2.01
CA GLY A 93 -12.85 11.19 -0.70
C GLY A 93 -11.76 10.90 0.34
N THR A 94 -12.06 10.05 1.31
CA THR A 94 -11.17 9.70 2.42
C THR A 94 -10.76 8.23 2.40
N SER A 95 -9.58 7.96 2.97
CA SER A 95 -8.98 6.64 3.10
C SER A 95 -8.73 6.32 4.58
N PHE A 96 -8.79 5.03 4.91
CA PHE A 96 -8.45 4.50 6.22
C PHE A 96 -7.21 3.62 6.12
N GLY A 97 -6.55 3.34 7.25
CA GLY A 97 -5.36 2.49 7.26
C GLY A 97 -5.58 1.11 6.61
N HIS A 98 -6.80 0.56 6.69
CA HIS A 98 -7.14 -0.71 6.05
C HIS A 98 -7.35 -0.59 4.53
N SER A 99 -7.77 0.58 4.04
CA SER A 99 -8.01 0.84 2.62
C SER A 99 -6.76 0.59 1.77
N PHE A 100 -5.56 0.88 2.28
CA PHE A 100 -4.31 0.59 1.56
C PHE A 100 -4.08 -0.90 1.31
N ARG A 101 -4.45 -1.77 2.27
CA ARG A 101 -4.31 -3.23 2.10
C ARG A 101 -5.31 -3.76 1.07
N ILE A 102 -6.54 -3.26 1.13
CA ILE A 102 -7.57 -3.60 0.14
C ILE A 102 -7.14 -3.13 -1.25
N GLY A 103 -6.78 -1.84 -1.39
CA GLY A 103 -6.36 -1.24 -2.65
C GLY A 103 -5.15 -1.95 -3.27
N GLY A 104 -4.14 -2.28 -2.46
CA GLY A 104 -2.98 -3.04 -2.93
C GLY A 104 -3.34 -4.45 -3.45
N ALA A 105 -4.24 -5.16 -2.75
CA ALA A 105 -4.71 -6.46 -3.22
C ALA A 105 -5.56 -6.36 -4.48
N SER A 106 -6.48 -5.41 -4.54
CA SER A 106 -7.28 -5.13 -5.75
C SER A 106 -6.41 -4.77 -6.95
N PHE A 107 -5.35 -3.98 -6.75
CA PHE A 107 -4.39 -3.60 -7.79
C PHE A 107 -3.66 -4.82 -8.37
N TYR A 108 -3.19 -5.75 -7.53
CA TYR A 108 -2.51 -6.96 -8.01
C TYR A 108 -3.47 -7.99 -8.59
N LEU A 109 -4.69 -8.07 -8.06
CA LEU A 109 -5.74 -8.93 -8.62
C LEU A 109 -6.12 -8.48 -10.04
N ALA A 110 -6.25 -7.16 -10.28
CA ALA A 110 -6.50 -6.62 -11.61
C ALA A 110 -5.37 -6.93 -12.61
N GLN A 111 -4.15 -7.17 -12.13
CA GLN A 111 -3.00 -7.61 -12.92
C GLN A 111 -2.90 -9.14 -13.04
N LYS A 112 -3.92 -9.88 -12.60
CA LYS A 112 -3.98 -11.35 -12.63
C LYS A 112 -2.88 -12.04 -11.82
N VAL A 113 -2.36 -11.37 -10.78
CA VAL A 113 -1.49 -12.04 -9.80
C VAL A 113 -2.32 -13.07 -9.04
N ASP A 114 -1.74 -14.25 -8.83
CA ASP A 114 -2.42 -15.35 -8.15
C ASP A 114 -2.92 -14.91 -6.75
N PRO A 115 -4.20 -15.16 -6.40
CA PRO A 115 -4.76 -14.82 -5.09
C PRO A 115 -3.95 -15.32 -3.89
N GLU A 116 -3.32 -16.50 -4.00
CA GLU A 116 -2.48 -17.08 -2.95
C GLU A 116 -1.20 -16.26 -2.77
N ILE A 117 -0.60 -15.76 -3.86
CA ILE A 117 0.55 -14.85 -3.80
C ILE A 117 0.14 -13.52 -3.16
N ILE A 118 -1.03 -12.97 -3.52
CA ILE A 118 -1.57 -11.77 -2.88
C ILE A 118 -1.82 -12.01 -1.39
N ARG A 119 -2.32 -13.20 -1.00
CA ARG A 119 -2.55 -13.58 0.40
C ARG A 119 -1.25 -13.62 1.21
N ILE A 120 -0.21 -14.22 0.64
CA ILE A 120 1.14 -14.30 1.23
C ILE A 120 1.73 -12.89 1.36
N ALA A 121 1.72 -12.10 0.30
CA ALA A 121 2.23 -10.72 0.29
C ALA A 121 1.47 -9.81 1.26
N GLY A 122 0.14 -9.97 1.32
CA GLY A 122 -0.75 -9.30 2.25
C GLY A 122 -0.65 -9.84 3.67
N ARG A 123 0.07 -10.94 3.92
CA ARG A 123 0.28 -11.57 5.23
C ARG A 123 -1.04 -11.90 5.93
N TRP A 124 -2.03 -12.34 5.17
CA TRP A 124 -3.32 -12.74 5.69
C TRP A 124 -3.28 -14.20 6.13
N LYS A 125 -3.49 -14.43 7.44
CA LYS A 125 -3.56 -15.78 8.02
C LYS A 125 -4.87 -16.51 7.73
N SER A 126 -5.96 -15.77 7.50
CA SER A 126 -7.28 -16.34 7.26
C SER A 126 -7.75 -16.10 5.83
N LEU A 127 -8.77 -16.84 5.42
CA LEU A 127 -9.52 -16.65 4.17
C LEU A 127 -10.29 -15.31 4.11
N ALA A 128 -10.12 -14.41 5.08
CA ALA A 128 -10.72 -13.08 5.05
C ALA A 128 -10.32 -12.27 3.80
N TYR A 129 -9.21 -12.63 3.16
CA TYR A 129 -8.82 -12.04 1.88
C TYR A 129 -9.79 -12.40 0.73
N GLU A 130 -10.40 -13.58 0.75
CA GLU A 130 -11.39 -13.99 -0.24
C GLU A 130 -12.61 -13.08 -0.21
N THR A 131 -13.03 -12.62 0.97
CA THR A 131 -14.13 -11.67 1.11
C THR A 131 -13.82 -10.36 0.36
N TYR A 132 -12.57 -9.89 0.41
CA TYR A 132 -12.17 -8.69 -0.32
C TYR A 132 -12.09 -8.92 -1.83
N ILE A 133 -11.58 -10.08 -2.26
CA ILE A 133 -11.55 -10.46 -3.67
C ILE A 133 -12.97 -10.53 -4.24
N ARG A 134 -13.88 -11.24 -3.56
CA ARG A 134 -15.28 -11.37 -3.99
C ARG A 134 -16.00 -10.01 -4.02
N ALA A 135 -15.77 -9.16 -3.03
CA ALA A 135 -16.34 -7.81 -3.02
C ALA A 135 -15.82 -6.96 -4.19
N PHE A 136 -14.53 -7.08 -4.52
CA PHE A 136 -13.94 -6.41 -5.69
C PHE A 136 -14.53 -6.94 -7.00
N GLU A 137 -14.61 -8.25 -7.19
CA GLU A 137 -15.20 -8.87 -8.39
C GLU A 137 -16.66 -8.45 -8.60
N GLN A 138 -17.43 -8.37 -7.51
CA GLN A 138 -18.81 -7.89 -7.54
C GLN A 138 -18.88 -6.40 -7.91
N ALA A 139 -18.04 -5.55 -7.31
CA ALA A 139 -17.99 -4.13 -7.64
C ALA A 139 -17.57 -3.92 -9.11
N ALA A 140 -16.55 -4.63 -9.58
CA ALA A 140 -16.08 -4.58 -10.95
C ALA A 140 -17.16 -5.04 -11.94
N SER A 141 -17.86 -6.15 -11.65
CA SER A 141 -18.98 -6.64 -12.47
C SER A 141 -20.10 -5.62 -12.58
N ARG A 142 -20.50 -4.99 -11.47
CA ARG A 142 -21.55 -3.94 -11.48
C ARG A 142 -21.15 -2.75 -12.33
N HIS A 143 -19.93 -2.23 -12.15
CA HIS A 143 -19.45 -1.11 -12.94
C HIS A 143 -19.33 -1.42 -14.44
N MET A 144 -18.92 -2.64 -14.80
CA MET A 144 -18.90 -3.09 -16.20
C MET A 144 -20.31 -3.21 -16.79
N ALA A 145 -21.26 -3.76 -16.02
CA ALA A 145 -22.67 -3.83 -16.43
C ALA A 145 -23.27 -2.42 -16.63
N ASP A 146 -23.01 -1.50 -15.70
CA ASP A 146 -23.47 -0.12 -15.81
C ASP A 146 -22.84 0.61 -17.01
N ALA A 147 -21.55 0.37 -17.27
CA ALA A 147 -20.88 0.92 -18.45
C ALA A 147 -21.49 0.37 -19.74
N ALA A 148 -21.73 -0.94 -19.83
CA ALA A 148 -22.38 -1.56 -20.99
C ALA A 148 -23.80 -1.00 -21.23
N ASN A 149 -24.58 -0.81 -20.16
CA ASN A 149 -25.90 -0.21 -20.24
C ASN A 149 -25.87 1.26 -20.72
N ARG A 150 -24.84 2.03 -20.34
CA ARG A 150 -24.64 3.41 -20.85
C ARG A 150 -24.29 3.44 -22.34
N PHE A 151 -23.56 2.45 -22.85
CA PHE A 151 -23.23 2.36 -24.27
C PHE A 151 -24.43 1.94 -25.14
N GLN A 152 -25.41 1.22 -24.60
CA GLN A 152 -26.65 0.90 -25.31
C GLN A 152 -27.65 2.07 -25.41
N ALA A 153 -27.43 3.17 -24.69
CA ALA A 153 -28.33 4.32 -24.64
C ALA A 153 -27.89 5.53 -25.49
N PRO A 154 -27.63 5.36 -26.80
CA PRO A 154 -27.98 6.40 -27.75
C PRO A 154 -28.65 5.79 -28.98
N ASN A 155 -29.96 5.53 -28.90
CA ASN A 155 -30.89 5.45 -30.03
C ASN A 155 -32.31 5.25 -29.50
N ALA A 156 -32.86 6.29 -28.90
CA ALA A 156 -34.30 6.40 -28.72
C ALA A 156 -34.67 7.88 -28.76
N THR A 157 -34.94 8.37 -29.96
CA THR A 157 -35.93 9.43 -30.15
C THR A 157 -36.64 9.12 -31.47
N PRO A 158 -37.98 9.02 -31.47
CA PRO A 158 -38.76 8.82 -32.69
C PRO A 158 -38.69 10.03 -33.62
#